data_AF-W7INP1-F1
#
_entry.id   AF-W7INP1-F1
#
_cell.length_a   1.000
_cell.length_b   1.000
_cell.length_c   1.000
_cell.angle_alpha   90.00
_cell.angle_beta   90.00
_cell.angle_gamma   90.00
#
_symmetry.space_group_name_H-M   'P 1'
#
loop_
_entity.id
_entity.type
_entity.pdbx_description
1 polymer ?
#
loop_
_entity_poly.entity_id
_entity_poly.type
_entity_poly.pdbx_seq_one_letter_code
_entity_poly.pdbx_strand_id
1 'polypeptide(L)' 'MAGLLNRIKAFLSGPKGRAMMDKARQAAQDPRNQQRAKAAVAKLRNGRRR' A
#
# COMPACT_ATOMS: atom_id res chain seq x y z
N MET A 1 -5.90 -17.90 -15.55
CA MET A 1 -6.28 -16.53 -15.15
C MET A 1 -5.12 -15.53 -15.30
N ALA A 2 -4.59 -15.33 -16.52
CA ALA A 2 -3.44 -14.45 -16.75
C ALA A 2 -3.81 -12.97 -16.99
N GLY A 3 -5.06 -12.69 -17.41
CA GLY A 3 -5.47 -11.36 -17.86
C GLY A 3 -5.54 -10.30 -16.75
N LEU A 4 -6.01 -10.66 -15.55
CA LEU A 4 -6.17 -9.70 -14.45
C LEU A 4 -4.81 -9.21 -13.93
N LEU A 5 -3.87 -10.14 -13.72
CA LEU A 5 -2.49 -9.81 -13.34
C LEU A 5 -1.80 -8.97 -14.41
N ASN A 6 -2.02 -9.26 -15.68
CA ASN A 6 -1.43 -8.48 -16.77
C ASN A 6 -2.01 -7.06 -16.84
N ARG A 7 -3.30 -6.89 -16.54
CA ARG A 7 -3.97 -5.58 -16.49
C ARG A 7 -3.54 -4.76 -15.27
N ILE A 8 -3.33 -5.42 -14.13
CA ILE A 8 -2.73 -4.80 -12.94
C ILE A 8 -1.28 -4.40 -13.23
N LYS A 9 -0.48 -5.25 -13.89
CA LYS A 9 0.87 -4.91 -14.33
C LYS A 9 0.86 -3.71 -15.28
N ALA A 10 0.03 -3.74 -16.33
CA ALA A 10 -0.11 -2.64 -17.26
C ALA A 10 -0.55 -1.33 -16.57
N PHE A 11 -1.43 -1.44 -15.56
CA PHE A 11 -1.85 -0.30 -14.75
C PHE A 11 -0.73 0.23 -13.85
N LEU A 12 0.04 -0.66 -13.19
CA LEU A 12 1.19 -0.30 -12.38
C LEU A 12 2.34 0.29 -13.22
N SER A 13 2.53 -0.21 -14.45
CA SER A 13 3.52 0.27 -15.42
C SER A 13 3.13 1.61 -16.06
N GLY A 14 1.86 1.99 -15.98
CA GLY A 14 1.36 3.28 -16.45
C GLY A 14 1.77 4.45 -15.54
N PRO A 15 1.64 5.71 -16.00
CA PRO A 15 2.00 6.90 -15.24
C PRO A 15 1.21 7.03 -13.92
N LYS A 16 -0.05 6.58 -13.90
CA LYS A 16 -0.87 6.51 -12.67
C LYS A 16 -0.33 5.49 -11.67
N GLY A 17 0.16 4.35 -12.15
CA GLY A 17 0.76 3.31 -11.34
C GLY A 17 2.08 3.73 -10.71
N ARG A 18 2.96 4.35 -11.50
CA ARG A 18 4.19 4.98 -10.99
C ARG A 18 3.91 6.03 -9.93
N ALA A 19 2.99 6.95 -10.15
CA ALA A 19 2.63 7.96 -9.14
C ALA A 19 2.10 7.34 -7.83
N MET A 20 1.36 6.24 -7.93
CA MET A 20 0.87 5.51 -6.76
C MET A 20 1.99 4.75 -6.03
N MET A 21 2.93 4.16 -6.78
CA MET A 21 4.16 3.54 -6.28
C MET A 21 5.09 4.58 -5.61
N ASP A 22 5.27 5.75 -6.21
CA ASP A 22 6.07 6.84 -5.66
C ASP A 22 5.46 7.39 -4.37
N LYS A 23 4.14 7.62 -4.35
CA LYS A 23 3.44 8.00 -3.11
C LYS A 23 3.57 6.92 -2.05
N ALA A 24 3.42 5.64 -2.42
CA ALA A 24 3.61 4.53 -1.49
C ALA A 24 5.06 4.45 -0.99
N ARG A 25 6.04 4.70 -1.85
CA ARG A 25 7.46 4.67 -1.52
C ARG A 25 7.87 5.84 -0.64
N GLN A 26 7.39 7.05 -0.92
CA GLN A 26 7.54 8.21 -0.03
C GLN A 26 6.87 7.98 1.31
N ALA A 27 5.64 7.47 1.32
CA ALA A 27 4.94 7.13 2.56
C ALA A 27 5.63 6.03 3.36
N ALA A 28 6.32 5.09 2.68
CA ALA A 28 7.09 4.02 3.31
C ALA A 28 8.46 4.50 3.80
N GLN A 29 9.09 5.44 3.10
CA GLN A 29 10.36 6.06 3.50
C GLN A 29 10.19 6.97 4.72
N ASP A 30 8.98 7.48 4.95
CA ASP A 30 8.71 8.35 6.07
C ASP A 30 8.45 7.55 7.37
N PRO A 31 9.38 7.55 8.34
CA PRO A 31 9.26 6.76 9.58
C PRO A 31 8.04 7.17 10.41
N ARG A 32 7.57 8.41 10.26
CA ARG A 32 6.41 8.95 10.96
C ARG A 32 5.10 8.31 10.48
N ASN A 33 5.03 7.98 9.19
CA ASN A 33 3.90 7.25 8.62
C ASN A 33 3.92 5.77 8.99
N GLN A 34 5.11 5.17 9.11
CA GLN A 34 5.23 3.78 9.60
C GLN A 34 4.67 3.62 11.02
N GLN A 35 4.91 4.58 11.93
CA GLN A 35 4.35 4.53 13.28
C GLN A 35 2.82 4.61 13.27
N ARG A 36 2.26 5.50 12.45
CA ARG A 36 0.80 5.62 12.26
C ARG A 36 0.20 4.34 11.67
N ALA A 37 0.85 3.75 10.66
CA ALA A 37 0.43 2.49 10.07
C ALA A 37 0.50 1.34 11.09
N LYS A 38 1.59 1.23 11.85
CA LYS A 38 1.72 0.24 12.94
C LYS A 38 0.65 0.41 14.00
N ALA A 39 0.34 1.64 14.41
CA ALA A 39 -0.72 1.92 15.37
C ALA A 39 -2.11 1.55 14.84
N ALA A 40 -2.40 1.88 13.58
CA ALA A 40 -3.65 1.52 12.92
C ALA A 40 -3.81 -0.01 12.78
N VAL A 41 -2.75 -0.70 12.38
CA VAL A 41 -2.71 -2.17 12.29
C VAL A 41 -2.84 -2.81 13.67
N ALA A 42 -2.18 -2.27 14.69
CA ALA A 42 -2.30 -2.75 16.08
C ALA A 42 -3.73 -2.57 16.61
N LYS A 43 -4.38 -1.44 16.32
CA LYS A 43 -5.78 -1.18 16.68
C LYS A 43 -6.73 -2.15 15.98
N LEU A 44 -6.54 -2.39 14.68
CA LEU A 44 -7.33 -3.36 13.91
C LEU A 44 -7.13 -4.79 14.43
N ARG A 45 -5.89 -5.17 14.77
CA ARG A 45 -5.55 -6.48 15.32
C ARG A 45 -6.15 -6.70 16.71
N ASN A 46 -6.16 -5.67 17.56
CA ASN A 46 -6.78 -5.74 18.89
C ASN A 46 -8.30 -5.70 18.83
N GLY A 47 -8.89 -4.98 17.87
CA GLY A 47 -10.34 -4.97 17.66
C GLY A 47 -10.90 -6.31 17.18
N ARG A 48 -10.08 -7.15 16.54
CA ARG A 48 -10.45 -8.50 16.08
C ARG A 48 -10.33 -9.58 17.15
N ARG A 49 -9.77 -9.26 18.32
CA ARG A 49 -9.62 -10.17 19.46
C ARG A 49 -10.68 -9.99 20.55
N ARG A 50 -11.64 -9.08 20.35
CA ARG A 50 -12.83 -8.94 21.19
C ARG A 50 -14.04 -9.55 20.53
#